data_AF-A0A832RJ48-F1
#
_entry.id   AF-A0A832RJ48-F1
#
_cell.length_a   1.000
_cell.length_b   1.000
_cell.length_c   1.000
_cell.angle_alpha   90.00
_cell.angle_beta   90.00
_cell.angle_gamma   90.00
#
_symmetry.space_group_name_H-M   'P 1'
#
loop_
_entity.id
_entity.type
_entity.pdbx_description
1 polymer ?
#
loop_
_entity_poly.entity_id
_entity_poly.type
_entity_poly.pdbx_seq_one_letter_code
_entity_poly.pdbx_strand_id
1 'polypeptide(L)'
;FLDSPLLFPIGIAEGFFLFAYNLELFDGRFHNRPTTIVSWSILPVFAGSVIQTNSITIQSIEVAVLASIATWILITVSRKYKMALFNNGDRKLIHRSELVLVAITCIVISSTLGFFVYRIF
;
A
#
# COMPACT_ATOMS: atom_id res chain seq x y z
N PHE A 1 24.62 1.49 3.96
CA PHE A 1 23.94 0.56 3.03
C PHE A 1 24.41 -0.89 3.21
N LEU A 2 25.70 -1.16 3.42
CA LEU A 2 26.20 -2.52 3.73
C LEU A 2 25.89 -3.00 5.16
N ASP A 3 25.52 -2.10 6.08
CA ASP A 3 25.26 -2.46 7.49
C ASP A 3 23.86 -3.02 7.74
N SER A 4 23.02 -3.10 6.70
CA SER A 4 21.62 -3.53 6.80
C SER A 4 21.33 -4.73 5.91
N PRO A 5 21.76 -5.94 6.31
CA PRO A 5 21.63 -7.14 5.50
C PRO A 5 20.18 -7.50 5.17
N LEU A 6 19.21 -7.03 5.96
CA LEU A 6 17.77 -7.20 5.70
C LEU A 6 17.27 -6.37 4.51
N LEU A 7 17.95 -5.29 4.13
CA LEU A 7 17.51 -4.44 3.03
C LEU A 7 17.71 -5.11 1.67
N PHE A 8 18.71 -5.99 1.53
CA PHE A 8 18.94 -6.77 0.31
C PHE A 8 17.76 -7.66 -0.07
N PRO A 9 17.29 -8.59 0.80
CA PRO A 9 16.14 -9.43 0.46
C PRO A 9 14.86 -8.62 0.27
N ILE A 10 14.66 -7.54 1.04
CA ILE A 10 13.51 -6.65 0.86
C ILE A 10 13.57 -5.97 -0.51
N GLY A 11 14.72 -5.38 -0.88
CA GLY A 11 14.90 -4.70 -2.16
C GLY A 11 14.79 -5.64 -3.37
N ILE A 12 15.28 -6.87 -3.26
CA ILE A 12 15.08 -7.90 -4.29
C ILE A 12 13.59 -8.23 -4.43
N ALA A 13 12.88 -8.41 -3.32
CA ALA A 13 11.44 -8.69 -3.35
C ALA A 13 10.64 -7.50 -3.93
N GLU A 14 10.94 -6.27 -3.53
CA GLU A 14 10.30 -5.07 -4.08
C GLU A 14 10.58 -4.92 -5.58
N GLY A 15 11.83 -5.11 -6.01
CA GLY A 15 12.18 -5.10 -7.43
C GLY A 15 11.43 -6.18 -8.21
N PHE A 16 11.36 -7.41 -7.68
CA PHE A 16 10.58 -8.49 -8.28
C PHE A 16 9.11 -8.11 -8.42
N PHE A 17 8.46 -7.64 -7.34
CA PHE A 17 7.04 -7.28 -7.38
C PHE A 17 6.78 -6.05 -8.26
N LEU A 18 7.69 -5.08 -8.33
CA LEU A 18 7.58 -3.93 -9.22
C LEU A 18 7.42 -4.39 -10.67
N PHE A 19 8.28 -5.29 -11.13
CA PHE A 19 8.20 -5.82 -12.50
C PHE A 19 7.06 -6.81 -12.67
N ALA A 20 6.91 -7.77 -11.75
CA ALA A 20 5.89 -8.80 -11.85
C ALA A 20 4.47 -8.23 -11.83
N TYR A 21 4.23 -7.18 -11.04
CA TYR A 21 2.93 -6.53 -10.92
C TYR A 21 2.61 -5.62 -12.11
N ASN A 22 3.54 -4.75 -12.51
CA ASN A 22 3.27 -3.73 -13.53
C ASN A 22 3.35 -4.26 -14.97
N LEU A 23 4.24 -5.23 -15.23
CA LEU A 23 4.36 -5.86 -16.55
C LEU A 23 3.49 -7.12 -16.69
N GLU A 24 2.65 -7.41 -15.67
CA GLU A 24 1.80 -8.61 -15.59
C GLU A 24 2.56 -9.91 -15.90
N LEU A 25 3.82 -10.00 -15.46
CA LEU A 25 4.64 -11.19 -15.67
C LEU A 25 3.97 -12.42 -15.03
N PHE A 26 4.28 -13.60 -15.58
CA PHE A 26 3.71 -14.88 -15.13
C PHE A 26 2.18 -14.92 -15.27
N ASP A 27 1.65 -14.45 -16.41
CA ASP A 27 0.21 -14.40 -16.72
C ASP A 27 -0.61 -13.61 -15.68
N GLY A 28 -0.03 -12.55 -15.11
CA GLY A 28 -0.70 -11.71 -14.11
C GLY A 28 -0.94 -12.41 -12.76
N ARG A 29 -0.28 -13.53 -12.46
CA ARG A 29 -0.42 -14.26 -11.17
C ARG A 29 -0.17 -13.37 -9.96
N PHE A 30 0.69 -12.35 -10.10
CA PHE A 30 1.01 -11.41 -9.03
C PHE A 30 0.13 -10.15 -9.01
N HIS A 31 -0.89 -10.04 -9.86
CA HIS A 31 -1.85 -8.92 -9.87
C HIS A 31 -3.11 -9.25 -9.03
N ASN A 32 -2.92 -9.74 -7.81
CA ASN A 32 -4.01 -10.16 -6.92
C ASN A 32 -3.98 -9.40 -5.58
N ARG A 33 -5.06 -9.50 -4.78
CA ARG A 33 -5.16 -8.70 -3.54
C ARG A 33 -4.04 -9.04 -2.53
N PRO A 34 -3.76 -10.32 -2.22
CA PRO A 34 -2.64 -10.68 -1.34
C PRO A 34 -1.30 -10.09 -1.79
N THR A 35 -0.94 -10.24 -3.06
CA THR A 35 0.34 -9.75 -3.58
C THR A 35 0.38 -8.24 -3.57
N THR A 36 -0.72 -7.54 -3.87
CA THR A 36 -0.77 -6.07 -3.73
C THR A 36 -0.52 -5.63 -2.30
N ILE A 37 -1.11 -6.30 -1.30
CA ILE A 37 -0.91 -5.96 0.12
C ILE A 37 0.55 -6.19 0.53
N VAL A 38 1.14 -7.33 0.13
CA VAL A 38 2.54 -7.63 0.44
C VAL A 38 3.47 -6.61 -0.21
N SER A 39 3.30 -6.34 -1.51
CA SER A 39 4.23 -5.52 -2.28
C SER A 39 4.08 -4.02 -2.04
N TRP A 40 2.86 -3.53 -1.83
CA TRP A 40 2.59 -2.08 -1.74
C TRP A 40 2.29 -1.59 -0.33
N SER A 41 2.18 -2.48 0.66
CA SER A 41 1.97 -2.11 2.07
C SER A 41 3.05 -2.66 2.99
N ILE A 42 3.24 -3.98 3.02
CA ILE A 42 4.10 -4.62 4.02
C ILE A 42 5.58 -4.36 3.71
N LEU A 43 6.03 -4.65 2.49
CA LEU A 43 7.44 -4.51 2.10
C LEU A 43 7.94 -3.06 2.24
N PRO A 44 7.23 -2.02 1.78
CA PRO A 44 7.68 -0.63 1.93
C PRO A 44 7.80 -0.18 3.39
N VAL A 45 6.88 -0.64 4.26
CA VAL A 45 6.95 -0.32 5.71
C VAL A 45 8.18 -0.97 6.35
N PHE A 46 8.46 -2.23 6.02
CA PHE A 46 9.66 -2.91 6.51
C PHE A 46 10.94 -2.32 5.92
N ALA A 47 10.96 -1.96 4.64
CA ALA A 47 12.07 -1.24 4.03
C ALA A 47 12.37 0.05 4.79
N GLY A 48 11.34 0.86 5.08
CA GLY A 48 11.48 2.08 5.87
C GLY A 48 12.03 1.83 7.28
N SER A 49 11.51 0.81 7.99
CA SER A 49 11.99 0.40 9.32
C SER A 49 13.46 0.03 9.29
N VAL A 50 13.86 -0.80 8.32
CA VAL A 50 15.22 -1.31 8.18
C VAL A 50 16.19 -0.18 7.80
N ILE A 51 15.78 0.76 6.93
CA ILE A 51 16.58 1.96 6.60
C ILE A 51 16.84 2.83 7.85
N GLN A 52 15.84 3.00 8.71
CA GLN A 52 15.93 3.91 9.86
C GLN A 52 16.57 3.28 11.09
N THR A 53 16.27 2.02 11.37
CA THR A 53 16.58 1.36 12.64
C THR A 53 17.40 0.09 12.50
N ASN A 54 17.79 -0.26 11.27
CA ASN A 54 18.51 -1.49 10.93
C ASN A 54 17.80 -2.79 11.37
N SER A 55 16.50 -2.72 11.65
CA SER A 55 15.71 -3.85 12.15
C SER A 55 14.24 -3.70 11.78
N ILE A 56 13.49 -4.80 11.89
CA ILE A 56 12.02 -4.78 11.86
C ILE A 56 11.57 -4.67 13.31
N THR A 57 11.06 -3.49 13.67
CA THR A 57 10.60 -3.20 15.02
C THR A 57 9.13 -3.62 15.22
N ILE A 58 8.69 -3.73 16.47
CA ILE A 58 7.28 -4.00 16.76
C ILE A 58 6.37 -2.89 16.22
N GLN A 59 6.83 -1.64 16.27
CA GLN A 59 6.09 -0.50 15.74
C GLN A 59 5.93 -0.60 14.22
N SER A 60 6.93 -1.08 13.49
CA SER A 60 6.79 -1.24 12.04
C SER A 60 5.89 -2.42 11.65
N ILE A 61 5.78 -3.45 12.50
CA ILE A 61 4.76 -4.52 12.34
C ILE A 61 3.35 -3.93 12.51
N GLU A 62 3.13 -3.13 13.56
CA GLU A 62 1.83 -2.46 13.77
C GLU A 62 1.44 -1.57 12.59
N VAL A 63 2.38 -0.75 12.10
CA VAL A 63 2.17 0.10 10.92
C VAL A 63 1.91 -0.75 9.67
N ALA A 64 2.62 -1.86 9.48
CA ALA A 64 2.40 -2.76 8.34
C ALA A 64 1.00 -3.39 8.36
N VAL A 65 0.49 -3.74 9.55
CA VAL A 65 -0.90 -4.24 9.73
C VAL A 65 -1.90 -3.15 9.36
N LEU A 66 -1.73 -1.93 9.88
CA LEU A 66 -2.62 -0.80 9.56
C LEU A 66 -2.60 -0.47 8.07
N ALA A 67 -1.41 -0.43 7.46
CA ALA A 67 -1.25 -0.21 6.02
C ALA A 67 -1.90 -1.33 5.20
N SER A 68 -1.81 -2.58 5.66
CA SER A 68 -2.44 -3.73 4.98
C SER A 68 -3.96 -3.65 5.03
N ILE A 69 -4.54 -3.25 6.18
CA ILE A 69 -5.99 -3.05 6.31
C ILE A 69 -6.45 -1.90 5.40
N ALA A 70 -5.74 -0.77 5.42
CA ALA A 70 -6.05 0.38 4.56
C ALA A 70 -6.00 -0.01 3.07
N THR A 71 -4.96 -0.71 2.64
CA THR A 71 -4.82 -1.18 1.26
C THR A 71 -5.88 -2.23 0.90
N TRP A 72 -6.26 -3.12 1.81
CA TRP A 72 -7.35 -4.07 1.56
C TRP A 72 -8.69 -3.36 1.31
N ILE A 73 -9.02 -2.34 2.12
CA ILE A 73 -10.21 -1.49 1.92
C ILE A 73 -10.10 -0.78 0.57
N LEU A 74 -8.96 -0.14 0.29
CA LEU A 74 -8.71 0.61 -0.94
C LEU A 74 -8.92 -0.26 -2.19
N ILE A 75 -8.31 -1.45 -2.24
CA ILE A 75 -8.45 -2.39 -3.37
C ILE A 75 -9.91 -2.84 -3.50
N THR A 76 -10.56 -3.17 -2.39
CA THR A 76 -11.94 -3.68 -2.41
C THR A 76 -12.91 -2.63 -2.92
N VAL A 77 -12.80 -1.38 -2.43
CA VAL A 77 -13.66 -0.27 -2.85
C VAL A 77 -13.34 0.17 -4.27
N SER A 78 -12.06 0.27 -4.64
CA SER A 78 -11.63 0.65 -5.99
C SER A 78 -12.14 -0.32 -7.06
N ARG A 79 -12.10 -1.63 -6.81
CA ARG A 79 -12.63 -2.64 -7.74
C ARG A 79 -14.15 -2.52 -7.87
N LYS A 80 -14.88 -2.35 -6.76
CA LYS A 80 -16.34 -2.13 -6.80
C LYS A 80 -16.70 -0.86 -7.58
N TYR A 81 -15.97 0.22 -7.36
CA TYR A 81 -16.11 1.47 -8.09
C TYR A 81 -15.92 1.28 -9.60
N LYS A 82 -14.79 0.68 -10.01
CA LYS A 82 -14.46 0.46 -11.43
C LYS A 82 -15.49 -0.43 -12.13
N MET A 83 -15.94 -1.50 -11.47
CA MET A 83 -16.98 -2.39 -12.00
C MET A 83 -18.34 -1.68 -12.13
N ALA A 84 -18.72 -0.89 -11.14
CA ALA A 84 -19.96 -0.12 -11.19
C ALA A 84 -19.93 0.95 -12.30
N LEU A 85 -18.79 1.62 -12.49
CA LEU A 85 -18.60 2.60 -13.55
C LEU A 85 -18.65 1.95 -14.93
N PHE A 86 -17.95 0.82 -15.12
CA PHE A 86 -17.91 0.10 -16.40
C PHE A 86 -19.31 -0.40 -16.82
N ASN A 87 -20.11 -0.89 -15.87
CA ASN A 87 -21.43 -1.44 -16.14
C ASN A 87 -22.55 -0.38 -16.22
N ASN A 88 -22.25 0.93 -16.16
CA ASN A 88 -23.26 1.99 -15.94
C ASN A 88 -24.21 1.66 -14.77
N GLY A 89 -23.65 1.07 -13.71
CA GLY A 89 -24.40 0.58 -12.55
C GLY A 89 -24.92 1.69 -11.64
N ASP A 90 -25.37 1.31 -10.45
CA ASP A 90 -26.01 2.22 -9.50
C ASP A 90 -25.12 3.44 -9.17
N ARG A 91 -25.62 4.62 -9.54
CA ARG A 91 -24.99 5.93 -9.27
C ARG A 91 -24.71 6.13 -7.78
N LYS A 92 -25.55 5.58 -6.88
CA LYS A 92 -25.32 5.65 -5.42
C LYS A 92 -24.10 4.84 -5.00
N LEU A 93 -23.91 3.64 -5.57
CA LEU A 93 -22.74 2.81 -5.30
C LEU A 93 -21.44 3.46 -5.78
N ILE A 94 -21.47 4.08 -6.96
CA ILE A 94 -20.33 4.82 -7.52
C ILE A 94 -19.95 5.96 -6.57
N HIS A 95 -20.91 6.81 -6.22
CA HIS A 95 -20.68 7.97 -5.35
C HIS A 95 -20.20 7.56 -3.95
N ARG A 96 -20.79 6.53 -3.35
CA ARG A 96 -20.35 6.02 -2.04
C ARG A 96 -18.92 5.48 -2.09
N SER A 97 -18.57 4.76 -3.15
CA SER A 97 -17.21 4.21 -3.30
C SER A 97 -16.19 5.32 -3.51
N GLU A 98 -16.52 6.32 -4.33
CA GLU A 98 -15.72 7.52 -4.53
C GLU A 98 -15.47 8.26 -3.20
N LEU A 99 -16.51 8.51 -2.41
CA LEU A 99 -16.37 9.17 -1.10
C LEU A 99 -15.42 8.41 -0.16
N VAL A 100 -15.49 7.08 -0.12
CA VAL A 100 -14.58 6.27 0.70
C VAL A 100 -13.14 6.38 0.18
N LEU A 101 -12.92 6.32 -1.13
CA LEU A 101 -11.58 6.46 -1.73
C LEU A 101 -10.97 7.85 -1.47
N VAL A 102 -11.77 8.91 -1.61
CA VAL A 102 -11.37 10.28 -1.33
C VAL A 102 -11.07 10.45 0.17
N ALA A 103 -11.93 9.95 1.05
CA ALA A 103 -11.71 10.02 2.49
C ALA A 103 -10.40 9.34 2.92
N ILE A 104 -10.11 8.13 2.42
CA ILE A 104 -8.84 7.43 2.69
C ILE A 104 -7.65 8.27 2.21
N THR A 105 -7.74 8.84 1.00
CA THR A 105 -6.67 9.67 0.43
C THR A 105 -6.44 10.93 1.25
N CYS A 106 -7.50 11.63 1.63
CA CYS A 106 -7.43 12.81 2.49
C CYS A 106 -6.80 12.48 3.85
N ILE A 107 -7.22 11.38 4.49
CA ILE A 107 -6.65 10.95 5.77
C ILE A 107 -5.14 10.71 5.64
N VAL A 108 -4.69 9.95 4.63
CA VAL A 108 -3.27 9.66 4.43
C VAL A 108 -2.45 10.93 4.19
N ILE A 109 -2.94 11.83 3.32
CA ILE A 109 -2.26 13.11 3.04
C ILE A 109 -2.20 13.98 4.30
N SER A 110 -3.32 14.15 4.99
CA SER A 110 -3.39 14.95 6.22
C SER A 110 -2.51 14.39 7.33
N SER A 111 -2.48 13.06 7.53
CA SER A 111 -1.59 12.42 8.49
C SER A 111 -0.11 12.62 8.13
N THR A 112 0.24 12.50 6.85
CA THR A 112 1.62 12.70 6.37
C THR A 112 2.05 14.15 6.59
N LEU A 113 1.24 15.12 6.17
CA LEU A 113 1.53 16.54 6.37
C LEU A 113 1.61 16.90 7.86
N GLY A 114 0.69 16.38 8.67
CA GLY A 114 0.69 16.57 10.13
C GLY A 114 1.98 16.05 10.78
N PHE A 115 2.46 14.88 10.36
CA PHE A 115 3.75 14.34 10.81
C PHE A 115 4.93 15.23 10.41
N PHE A 116 4.97 15.73 9.17
CA PHE A 116 6.04 16.64 8.74
C PHE A 116 6.03 17.95 9.52
N VAL A 117 4.86 18.55 9.74
CA VAL A 117 4.71 19.76 10.55
C VAL A 117 5.21 19.49 11.98
N TYR A 118 4.73 18.43 12.62
CA TYR A 118 5.17 18.05 13.97
C TYR A 118 6.68 17.81 14.07
N ARG A 119 7.31 17.31 13.01
CA ARG A 119 8.76 17.07 13.01
C ARG A 119 9.60 18.34 12.83
N ILE A 120 9.05 19.37 12.19
CA ILE A 120 9.76 20.63 11.89
C ILE A 120 9.72 21.59 13.09
N PHE A 121 8.63 21.60 13.85
CA PHE A 121 8.43 22.42 15.05
C PHE A 121 8.90 21.71 16.31
#